data_AF-A0A971K683-F1
#
_entry.id   AF-A0A971K683-F1
#
_cell.length_a   1.000
_cell.length_b   1.000
_cell.length_c   1.000
_cell.angle_alpha   90.00
_cell.angle_beta   90.00
_cell.angle_gamma   90.00
#
_symmetry.space_group_name_H-M   'P 1'
#
loop_
_entity.id
_entity.type
_entity.pdbx_description
1 polymer ?
#
loop_
_entity_poly.entity_id
_entity_poly.type
_entity_poly.pdbx_seq_one_letter_code
_entity_poly.pdbx_strand_id
1 'polypeptide(L)'
;MKFIKCFKGHTGNMAIKVKKHSSIIVDVIVEKFFYIIGFSSLLVLLTIMVFLIKEGVPLFTEINISDFITGKEWYPTSNNPRYGIMPLIVSSIYITIIASMIAVPLSLSVAIYIAELAGSRIKEII
;
A
#
# COMPACT_ATOMS: atom_id res chain seq x y z
N MET A 1 5.98 -26.46 33.73
CA MET A 1 7.15 -25.56 33.91
C MET A 1 8.52 -26.18 33.54
N LYS A 2 8.60 -27.38 32.94
CA LYS A 2 9.87 -28.05 32.53
C LYS A 2 10.25 -27.89 31.04
N PHE A 3 9.34 -27.42 30.19
CA PHE A 3 9.55 -27.36 28.73
C PHE A 3 10.45 -26.20 28.25
N ILE A 4 10.45 -25.06 28.96
CA ILE A 4 11.25 -23.88 28.58
C ILE A 4 12.77 -24.12 28.72
N LYS A 5 13.20 -25.09 29.55
CA LYS A 5 14.63 -25.37 29.74
C LYS A 5 15.28 -26.20 28.63
N CYS A 6 14.50 -26.91 27.79
CA CYS A 6 15.06 -27.77 26.75
C CYS A 6 15.59 -26.97 25.55
N PHE A 7 14.91 -25.87 25.18
CA PHE A 7 15.27 -25.10 23.99
C PHE A 7 16.46 -24.15 24.18
N LYS A 8 16.78 -23.80 25.43
CA LYS A 8 17.86 -22.84 25.73
C LYS A 8 19.27 -23.47 25.69
N GLY A 9 19.36 -24.80 25.62
CA GLY A 9 20.62 -25.54 25.75
C GLY A 9 21.40 -25.78 24.45
N HIS A 10 20.79 -25.66 23.27
CA HIS A 10 21.41 -26.14 22.02
C HIS A 10 21.72 -25.05 20.97
N THR A 11 21.32 -23.80 21.21
CA THR A 11 21.47 -22.67 20.27
C THR A 11 22.52 -21.65 20.74
N GLY A 12 23.43 -22.04 21.64
CA GLY A 12 24.44 -21.13 22.21
C GLY A 12 25.69 -20.93 21.34
N ASN A 13 26.12 -21.96 20.60
CA ASN A 13 27.49 -22.01 20.07
C ASN A 13 27.62 -22.07 18.54
N MET A 14 26.52 -22.19 17.78
CA MET A 14 26.57 -22.21 16.30
C MET A 14 26.18 -20.89 15.62
N ALA A 15 25.49 -19.96 16.29
CA ALA A 15 25.01 -18.73 15.64
C ALA A 15 26.01 -17.55 15.63
N ILE A 16 27.12 -17.62 16.37
CA ILE A 16 28.04 -16.47 16.54
C ILE A 16 29.12 -16.42 15.44
N LYS A 17 29.34 -17.49 14.66
CA LYS A 17 30.46 -17.59 13.70
C LYS A 17 30.10 -17.39 12.22
N VAL A 18 29.02 -16.65 11.92
CA VAL A 18 28.60 -16.28 10.53
C VAL A 18 28.56 -14.75 10.31
N LYS A 19 28.76 -13.92 11.35
CA LYS A 19 28.18 -12.57 11.42
C LYS A 19 29.15 -11.44 11.78
N LYS A 20 30.01 -10.98 10.85
CA LYS A 20 30.67 -9.66 11.04
C LYS A 20 31.07 -8.90 9.76
N HIS A 21 31.57 -9.56 8.71
CA HIS A 21 32.08 -8.83 7.52
C HIS A 21 31.04 -8.72 6.38
N SER A 22 30.28 -9.78 6.10
CA SER A 22 29.22 -9.76 5.07
C SER A 22 27.99 -8.93 5.46
N SER A 23 27.75 -8.66 6.75
CA SER A 23 26.58 -7.92 7.20
C SER A 23 26.68 -6.42 6.94
N ILE A 24 27.86 -5.81 7.07
CA ILE A 24 28.04 -4.35 6.88
C ILE A 24 27.80 -3.95 5.43
N ILE A 25 28.28 -4.77 4.47
CA ILE A 25 28.10 -4.51 3.04
C ILE A 25 26.63 -4.69 2.66
N VAL A 26 25.97 -5.74 3.20
CA VAL A 26 24.53 -5.98 2.97
C VAL A 26 23.68 -4.87 3.57
N ASP A 27 23.98 -4.42 4.79
CA ASP A 27 23.25 -3.33 5.46
C ASP A 27 23.32 -2.03 4.64
N VAL A 28 24.51 -1.69 4.11
CA VAL A 28 24.70 -0.52 3.23
C VAL A 28 24.00 -0.69 1.87
N ILE A 29 24.00 -1.89 1.29
CA ILE A 29 23.27 -2.18 0.04
C ILE A 29 21.77 -2.03 0.25
N VAL A 30 21.25 -2.58 1.35
CA VAL A 30 19.83 -2.52 1.69
C VAL A 30 19.42 -1.08 1.96
N GLU A 31 20.20 -0.32 2.72
CA GLU A 31 19.96 1.11 2.97
C GLU A 31 19.91 1.90 1.66
N LYS A 32 20.90 1.72 0.78
CA LYS A 32 20.89 2.38 -0.54
C LYS A 32 19.74 1.92 -1.42
N PHE A 33 19.37 0.65 -1.39
CA PHE A 33 18.26 0.12 -2.17
C PHE A 33 16.93 0.73 -1.75
N PHE A 34 16.64 0.76 -0.44
CA PHE A 34 15.45 1.43 0.09
C PHE A 34 15.46 2.93 -0.22
N TYR A 35 16.62 3.59 -0.13
CA TYR A 35 16.76 5.00 -0.50
C TYR A 35 16.45 5.24 -2.00
N ILE A 36 16.98 4.40 -2.90
CA ILE A 36 16.74 4.51 -4.34
C ILE A 36 15.27 4.25 -4.67
N ILE A 37 14.62 3.26 -4.03
CA ILE A 37 13.20 2.97 -4.24
C ILE A 37 12.34 4.14 -3.76
N GLY A 38 12.60 4.64 -2.55
CA GLY A 38 11.86 5.78 -2.00
C GLY A 38 12.02 7.03 -2.86
N PHE A 39 13.26 7.33 -3.27
CA PHE A 39 13.56 8.45 -4.16
C PHE A 39 12.89 8.29 -5.54
N SER A 40 12.90 7.09 -6.10
CA SER A 40 12.22 6.77 -7.37
C SER A 40 10.71 6.95 -7.26
N SER A 41 10.08 6.46 -6.18
CA SER A 41 8.65 6.64 -5.93
C SER A 41 8.27 8.11 -5.83
N LEU A 42 9.07 8.93 -5.15
CA LEU A 42 8.87 10.37 -5.07
C LEU A 42 8.99 11.04 -6.44
N LEU A 43 9.97 10.63 -7.26
CA LEU A 43 10.18 11.15 -8.61
C LEU A 43 9.02 10.82 -9.55
N VAL A 44 8.48 9.60 -9.46
CA VAL A 44 7.29 9.17 -10.21
C VAL A 44 6.07 9.98 -9.78
N LEU A 45 5.88 10.19 -8.47
CA LEU A 45 4.78 11.01 -7.95
C LEU A 45 4.84 12.44 -8.50
N LEU A 46 6.03 13.07 -8.49
CA LEU A 46 6.24 14.40 -9.07
C LEU A 46 5.95 14.44 -10.56
N THR A 47 6.35 13.40 -11.30
CA THR A 47 6.11 13.30 -12.74
C THR A 47 4.63 13.22 -13.05
N ILE A 48 3.88 12.41 -12.31
CA ILE A 48 2.42 12.30 -12.45
C ILE A 48 1.74 13.63 -12.09
N MET A 49 2.22 14.34 -11.07
CA MET A 49 1.67 15.64 -10.67
C MET A 49 1.86 16.70 -11.78
N VAL A 50 3.05 16.80 -12.37
CA VAL A 50 3.32 17.71 -13.50
C VAL A 50 2.49 17.33 -14.73
N PHE A 51 2.34 16.04 -15.01
CA PHE A 51 1.52 15.54 -16.11
C PHE A 51 0.05 15.93 -15.94
N LEU A 52 -0.50 15.77 -14.73
CA LEU A 52 -1.87 16.17 -14.40
C LEU A 52 -2.11 17.67 -14.58
N ILE A 53 -1.16 18.53 -14.21
CA ILE A 53 -1.31 19.98 -14.42
C ILE A 53 -1.32 20.30 -15.93
N LYS A 54 -0.41 19.69 -16.70
CA LYS A 54 -0.33 19.93 -18.14
C LYS A 54 -1.60 19.54 -18.90
N GLU A 55 -2.16 18.38 -18.58
CA GLU A 55 -3.39 17.88 -19.21
C GLU A 55 -4.66 18.46 -18.57
N GLY A 56 -4.61 18.86 -17.30
CA GLY A 56 -5.76 19.37 -16.56
C GLY A 56 -6.08 20.85 -16.82
N VAL A 57 -5.06 21.70 -17.04
CA VAL A 57 -5.26 23.13 -17.36
C VAL A 57 -6.13 23.38 -18.61
N PRO A 58 -5.93 22.71 -19.77
CA PRO A 58 -6.76 22.94 -20.96
C PRO A 58 -8.23 22.51 -20.79
N LEU A 59 -8.56 21.71 -19.77
CA LEU A 59 -9.96 21.36 -19.48
C LEU A 59 -10.76 22.56 -18.95
N PHE A 60 -10.12 23.49 -18.25
CA PHE A 60 -10.82 24.66 -17.71
C PHE A 60 -11.03 25.78 -18.73
N THR A 61 -10.35 25.74 -19.88
CA THR A 61 -10.50 26.74 -20.94
C THR A 61 -11.67 26.43 -21.89
N GLU A 62 -11.98 25.15 -22.09
CA GLU A 62 -13.02 24.69 -23.02
C GLU A 62 -14.39 24.48 -22.36
N ILE A 63 -14.45 24.39 -21.02
CA ILE A 63 -15.64 23.94 -20.29
C ILE A 63 -15.95 24.89 -19.12
N ASN A 64 -17.22 25.27 -18.97
CA ASN A 64 -17.68 26.06 -17.82
C ASN A 64 -17.53 25.25 -16.51
N ILE A 65 -16.99 25.90 -15.47
CA ILE A 65 -16.77 25.29 -14.14
C ILE A 65 -18.07 24.73 -13.52
N SER A 66 -19.21 25.39 -13.79
CA SER A 66 -20.53 24.93 -13.34
C SER A 66 -20.94 23.58 -13.96
N ASP A 67 -20.63 23.38 -15.24
CA ASP A 67 -20.95 22.13 -15.96
C ASP A 67 -19.98 21.01 -15.59
N PHE A 68 -18.74 21.35 -15.21
CA PHE A 68 -17.77 20.40 -14.65
C PHE A 68 -18.24 19.83 -13.29
N ILE A 69 -18.80 20.69 -12.42
CA ILE A 69 -19.29 20.28 -11.10
C ILE A 69 -20.63 19.53 -11.19
N THR A 70 -21.57 20.02 -12.02
CA THR A 70 -22.93 19.44 -12.13
C THR A 70 -23.01 18.31 -13.18
N GLY A 71 -21.94 18.11 -13.96
CA GLY A 71 -21.86 17.08 -14.98
C GLY A 71 -22.02 15.68 -14.39
N LYS A 72 -23.04 14.96 -14.84
CA LYS A 72 -23.34 13.60 -14.38
C LYS A 72 -22.56 12.50 -15.11
N GLU A 73 -21.93 12.86 -16.22
CA GLU A 73 -21.32 11.92 -17.17
C GLU A 73 -19.83 12.21 -17.36
N TRP A 74 -19.01 11.16 -17.39
CA TRP A 74 -17.57 11.22 -17.66
C TRP A 74 -17.24 10.49 -18.97
N TYR A 75 -17.17 11.25 -20.06
CA TYR A 75 -16.88 10.74 -21.42
C TYR A 75 -15.84 11.61 -22.14
N PRO A 76 -14.54 11.40 -21.87
CA PRO A 76 -13.46 12.15 -22.53
C PRO A 76 -13.24 11.76 -24.00
N THR A 77 -13.67 10.56 -24.42
CA THR A 77 -13.40 9.98 -25.76
C THR A 77 -14.55 10.19 -26.75
N SER A 78 -15.64 10.86 -26.37
CA SER A 78 -16.81 11.08 -27.24
C SER A 78 -16.66 12.37 -28.06
N ASN A 79 -17.33 12.43 -29.23
CA ASN A 79 -17.35 13.61 -30.10
C ASN A 79 -17.79 14.90 -29.40
N ASN A 80 -18.49 14.80 -28.26
CA ASN A 80 -18.73 15.91 -27.34
C ASN A 80 -18.09 15.54 -25.99
N PRO A 81 -16.84 15.98 -25.71
CA PRO A 81 -16.15 15.56 -24.50
C PRO A 81 -16.86 16.14 -23.26
N ARG A 82 -17.28 15.27 -22.34
CA ARG A 82 -17.95 15.64 -21.08
C ARG A 82 -17.11 15.22 -19.90
N TYR A 83 -16.77 16.18 -19.04
CA TYR A 83 -15.93 15.97 -17.87
C TYR A 83 -16.72 16.32 -16.60
N GLY A 84 -17.60 15.42 -16.16
CA GLY A 84 -18.35 15.58 -14.91
C GLY A 84 -17.59 15.00 -13.71
N ILE A 85 -17.35 15.79 -12.65
CA ILE A 85 -16.65 15.30 -11.45
C ILE A 85 -17.55 14.49 -10.50
N MET A 86 -18.87 14.66 -10.58
CA MET A 86 -19.85 13.97 -9.74
C MET A 86 -19.70 12.43 -9.73
N PRO A 87 -19.61 11.74 -10.88
CA PRO A 87 -19.41 10.29 -10.89
C PRO A 87 -18.09 9.85 -10.22
N LEU A 88 -17.03 10.67 -10.27
CA LEU A 88 -15.75 10.35 -9.63
C LEU A 88 -15.88 10.39 -8.10
N ILE A 89 -16.54 11.41 -7.56
CA ILE A 89 -16.76 11.55 -6.11
C ILE A 89 -17.64 10.40 -5.60
N VAL A 90 -18.75 10.12 -6.28
CA VAL A 90 -19.67 9.03 -5.91
C VAL A 90 -18.95 7.68 -5.97
N SER A 91 -18.12 7.46 -7.00
CA SER A 91 -17.33 6.23 -7.14
C SER A 91 -16.34 6.04 -5.99
N SER A 92 -15.57 7.07 -5.62
CA SER A 92 -14.61 6.99 -4.51
C SER A 92 -15.30 6.62 -3.20
N ILE A 93 -16.42 7.28 -2.87
CA ILE A 93 -17.17 6.99 -1.64
C ILE A 93 -17.71 5.56 -1.67
N TYR A 94 -18.32 5.14 -2.78
CA TYR A 94 -18.91 3.81 -2.92
C TYR A 94 -17.84 2.70 -2.81
N ILE A 95 -16.70 2.87 -3.48
CA ILE A 95 -15.58 1.92 -3.43
C ILE A 95 -15.00 1.84 -2.01
N THR A 96 -14.77 2.98 -1.33
CA THR A 96 -14.23 2.98 0.03
C THR A 96 -15.17 2.28 1.02
N ILE A 97 -16.48 2.48 0.91
CA ILE A 97 -17.47 1.84 1.78
C ILE A 97 -17.46 0.31 1.56
N ILE A 98 -17.54 -0.14 0.31
CA ILE A 98 -17.55 -1.56 -0.01
C ILE A 98 -16.24 -2.21 0.40
N ALA A 99 -15.10 -1.58 0.09
CA ALA A 99 -13.79 -2.08 0.46
C ALA A 99 -13.65 -2.24 1.98
N SER A 100 -14.08 -1.24 2.75
CA SER A 100 -14.03 -1.29 4.23
C SER A 100 -14.96 -2.35 4.79
N MET A 101 -16.17 -2.48 4.23
CA MET A 101 -17.17 -3.45 4.67
C MET A 101 -16.69 -4.90 4.49
N ILE A 102 -15.84 -5.18 3.49
CA ILE A 102 -15.24 -6.50 3.26
C ILE A 102 -13.91 -6.65 4.02
N ALA A 103 -13.06 -5.63 4.02
CA ALA A 103 -11.73 -5.68 4.63
C ALA A 103 -11.79 -5.83 6.16
N VAL A 104 -12.72 -5.14 6.82
CA VAL A 104 -12.86 -5.18 8.28
C VAL A 104 -13.19 -6.57 8.83
N PRO A 105 -14.27 -7.26 8.39
CA PRO A 105 -14.58 -8.59 8.92
C PRO A 105 -13.51 -9.62 8.56
N LEU A 106 -12.90 -9.51 7.38
CA LEU A 106 -11.82 -10.40 6.97
C LEU A 106 -10.56 -10.21 7.84
N SER A 107 -10.16 -8.95 8.07
CA SER A 107 -9.03 -8.61 8.94
C SER A 107 -9.26 -9.07 10.38
N LEU A 108 -10.46 -8.82 10.92
CA LEU A 108 -10.81 -9.21 12.29
C LEU A 108 -10.86 -10.73 12.44
N SER A 109 -11.40 -11.45 11.46
CA SER A 109 -11.45 -12.92 11.48
C SER A 109 -10.06 -13.54 11.54
N VAL A 110 -9.10 -13.01 10.78
CA VAL A 110 -7.70 -13.46 10.81
C VAL A 110 -7.06 -13.14 12.17
N ALA A 111 -7.30 -11.96 12.72
CA ALA A 111 -6.76 -11.56 14.02
C ALA A 111 -7.26 -12.47 15.15
N ILE A 112 -8.57 -12.77 15.18
CA ILE A 112 -9.18 -13.64 16.18
C ILE A 112 -8.68 -15.09 16.04
N TYR A 113 -8.58 -15.60 14.80
CA TYR A 113 -8.05 -16.94 14.55
C TYR A 113 -6.63 -17.10 15.12
N ILE A 114 -5.76 -16.11 14.92
CA ILE A 114 -4.39 -16.13 15.46
C ILE A 114 -4.40 -16.02 16.99
N ALA A 115 -5.26 -15.18 17.57
CA ALA A 115 -5.31 -14.94 19.00
C ALA A 115 -5.81 -16.15 19.81
N GLU A 116 -6.89 -16.80 19.35
CA GLU A 116 -7.60 -17.82 20.13
C GLU A 116 -7.45 -19.24 19.57
N LEU A 117 -7.42 -19.41 18.26
CA LEU A 117 -7.53 -20.73 17.61
C LEU A 117 -6.22 -21.28 17.06
N ALA A 118 -5.14 -20.50 17.05
CA ALA A 118 -3.85 -20.96 16.56
C ALA A 118 -3.28 -22.07 17.46
N GLY A 119 -3.36 -23.31 16.97
CA GLY A 119 -2.78 -24.48 17.62
C GLY A 119 -1.27 -24.34 17.82
N SER A 120 -0.70 -25.07 18.79
CA SER A 120 0.68 -24.92 19.25
C SER A 120 1.74 -24.96 18.13
N ARG A 121 1.48 -25.68 17.02
CA ARG A 121 2.37 -25.72 15.85
C ARG A 121 2.36 -24.44 15.00
N ILE A 122 1.21 -23.77 14.87
CA ILE A 122 1.09 -22.51 14.10
C ILE A 122 1.70 -21.36 14.92
N LYS A 123 1.55 -21.42 16.25
CA LYS A 123 2.10 -20.45 17.20
C LYS A 123 3.64 -20.50 17.35
N GLU A 124 4.28 -21.58 16.90
CA GLU A 124 5.74 -21.76 16.94
C GLU A 124 6.43 -21.32 15.64
N ILE A 125 5.66 -21.21 14.53
CA ILE A 125 6.18 -20.84 13.20
C ILE A 125 6.05 -19.32 12.93
N ILE A 126 5.07 -18.67 13.55
CA ILE A 126 4.90 -17.20 13.55
C ILE A 126 5.75 -16.59 14.67
#